data_AF-A0A349HVG3-F1
#
_entry.id   AF-A0A349HVG3-F1
#
_cell.length_a   1.000
_cell.length_b   1.000
_cell.length_c   1.000
_cell.angle_alpha   90.00
_cell.angle_beta   90.00
_cell.angle_gamma   90.00
#
_symmetry.space_group_name_H-M   'P 1'
#
loop_
_entity.id
_entity.type
_entity.pdbx_description
1 polymer ?
#
loop_
_entity_poly.entity_id
_entity_poly.type
_entity_poly.pdbx_seq_one_letter_code
_entity_poly.pdbx_strand_id
1 'polypeptide(L)'
;RLPQVIVSHAHPEIVRELFELEVPEIEDGIVEIKSISREAGYRTKIAVWSNDPEVDSVGACIGPRGSRIQTIVGELKNEKIDIVRYSEDPVEYIVNALSPARVVSV
;
A
#
# COMPACT_ATOMS: atom_id res chain seq x y z
N ARG A 1 -18.19 -2.71 35.38
CA ARG A 1 -17.84 -1.77 34.28
C ARG A 1 -17.73 -2.62 33.02
N LEU A 2 -18.43 -2.26 31.94
CA LEU A 2 -18.26 -2.93 30.66
C LEU A 2 -16.97 -2.42 29.98
N PRO A 3 -16.24 -3.27 29.25
CA PRO A 3 -15.08 -2.83 28.47
C PRO A 3 -15.51 -1.82 27.41
N GLN A 4 -14.68 -0.80 27.18
CA GLN A 4 -14.87 0.17 26.12
C GLN A 4 -13.94 -0.17 24.96
N VAL A 5 -14.47 -0.15 23.74
CA VAL A 5 -13.69 -0.32 22.51
C VAL A 5 -13.47 1.06 21.90
N ILE A 6 -12.20 1.40 21.66
CA ILE A 6 -11.79 2.65 21.01
C ILE A 6 -11.29 2.27 19.62
N VAL A 7 -11.74 2.99 18.59
CA VAL A 7 -11.39 2.72 17.19
C VAL A 7 -10.71 3.94 16.57
N SER A 8 -9.88 3.71 15.55
CA SER A 8 -9.23 4.77 14.78
C SER A 8 -9.26 4.44 13.29
N HIS A 9 -9.82 5.34 12.50
CA HIS A 9 -9.76 5.29 11.04
C HIS A 9 -8.52 6.02 10.48
N ALA A 10 -7.77 6.72 11.33
CA ALA A 10 -6.59 7.49 10.94
C ALA A 10 -5.28 6.70 11.07
N HIS A 11 -5.28 5.62 11.86
CA HIS A 11 -4.07 4.81 12.06
C HIS A 11 -3.62 4.15 10.74
N PRO A 12 -2.33 4.10 10.40
CA PRO A 12 -1.85 3.52 9.13
C PRO A 12 -2.18 2.02 8.99
N GLU A 13 -2.26 1.28 10.09
CA GLU A 13 -2.57 -0.16 10.05
C GLU A 13 -3.93 -0.48 9.42
N ILE A 14 -4.93 0.41 9.46
CA ILE A 14 -6.19 0.16 8.72
C ILE A 14 -5.95 -0.01 7.21
N VAL A 15 -4.92 0.64 6.66
CA VAL A 15 -4.54 0.46 5.26
C VAL A 15 -3.99 -0.93 5.04
N ARG A 16 -3.11 -1.42 5.92
CA ARG A 16 -2.57 -2.79 5.85
C ARG A 16 -3.68 -3.82 5.84
N GLU A 17 -4.61 -3.73 6.79
CA GLU A 17 -5.75 -4.64 6.92
C GLU A 17 -6.67 -4.60 5.69
N LEU A 18 -6.95 -3.40 5.13
CA LEU A 18 -7.75 -3.28 3.91
C LEU A 18 -7.07 -3.92 2.70
N PHE A 19 -5.75 -3.78 2.58
CA PHE A 19 -4.99 -4.43 1.51
C PHE A 19 -4.95 -5.95 1.67
N GLU A 20 -4.79 -6.45 2.90
CA GLU A 20 -4.82 -7.89 3.20
C GLU A 20 -6.19 -8.51 2.87
N LEU A 21 -7.28 -7.80 3.15
CA LEU A 21 -8.64 -8.25 2.80
C LEU A 21 -8.95 -8.24 1.30
N GLU A 22 -8.37 -7.30 0.54
CA GLU A 22 -8.69 -7.09 -0.89
C GLU A 22 -7.71 -7.81 -1.84
N VAL A 23 -6.48 -8.09 -1.39
CA VAL A 23 -5.39 -8.62 -2.21
C VAL A 23 -4.97 -10.01 -1.69
N PRO A 24 -5.43 -11.10 -2.33
CA PRO A 24 -5.09 -12.48 -1.93
C PRO A 24 -3.59 -12.73 -1.84
N GLU A 25 -2.80 -12.12 -2.73
CA GLU A 25 -1.34 -12.28 -2.72
C GLU A 25 -0.70 -11.71 -1.44
N ILE A 26 -1.34 -10.74 -0.78
CA ILE A 26 -0.90 -10.21 0.51
C ILE A 26 -1.34 -11.15 1.64
N GLU A 27 -2.56 -11.65 1.61
CA GLU A 27 -3.07 -12.65 2.57
C GLU A 27 -2.21 -13.93 2.57
N ASP A 28 -1.83 -14.42 1.38
CA ASP A 28 -0.97 -15.59 1.19
C ASP A 28 0.50 -15.31 1.54
N GLY A 29 0.86 -14.04 1.81
CA GLY A 29 2.23 -13.62 2.12
C GLY A 29 3.19 -13.65 0.93
N ILE A 30 2.69 -13.76 -0.31
CA ILE A 30 3.50 -13.68 -1.54
C ILE A 30 3.96 -12.23 -1.75
N VAL A 31 3.04 -11.29 -1.55
CA VAL A 31 3.28 -9.86 -1.60
C VAL A 31 3.30 -9.31 -0.18
N GLU A 32 4.36 -8.60 0.18
CA GLU A 32 4.51 -8.00 1.51
C GLU A 32 4.46 -6.48 1.43
N ILE A 33 3.68 -5.84 2.31
CA ILE A 33 3.74 -4.39 2.54
C ILE A 33 4.90 -4.07 3.47
N LYS A 34 6.01 -3.58 2.89
CA LYS A 34 7.25 -3.27 3.60
C LYS A 34 7.18 -1.94 4.37
N SER A 35 6.43 -0.96 3.88
CA SER A 35 6.21 0.29 4.63
C SER A 35 4.95 1.04 4.19
N ILE A 36 4.43 1.87 5.09
CA ILE A 36 3.25 2.73 4.89
C ILE A 36 3.60 4.12 5.41
N SER A 37 3.44 5.14 4.56
CA SER A 37 3.48 6.55 4.96
C SER A 37 2.12 7.17 4.65
N ARG A 38 1.42 7.63 5.69
CA ARG A 38 0.00 8.02 5.58
C ARG A 38 -0.26 9.41 6.15
N GLU A 39 -0.89 10.23 5.32
CA GLU A 39 -1.62 11.44 5.70
C GLU A 39 -3.12 11.16 5.55
N ALA A 40 -3.75 10.72 6.64
CA ALA A 40 -5.12 10.19 6.62
C ALA A 40 -6.14 11.17 6.01
N GLY A 41 -6.96 10.67 5.10
CA GLY A 41 -7.96 11.44 4.34
C GLY A 41 -7.38 12.26 3.19
N TYR A 42 -6.05 12.27 2.99
CA TYR A 42 -5.41 13.00 1.90
C TYR A 42 -4.64 12.05 0.98
N ARG A 43 -3.56 11.44 1.48
CA ARG A 43 -2.68 10.59 0.69
C ARG A 43 -1.97 9.55 1.55
N THR A 44 -1.95 8.32 1.06
CA THR A 44 -1.08 7.25 1.54
C THR A 44 -0.13 6.82 0.43
N LYS A 45 1.11 6.52 0.81
CA LYS A 45 2.06 5.81 -0.03
C LYS A 45 2.42 4.49 0.64
N ILE A 46 2.35 3.40 -0.12
CA ILE A 46 2.76 2.08 0.34
C ILE A 46 3.88 1.54 -0.53
N ALA A 47 4.83 0.86 0.11
CA ALA A 47 5.89 0.14 -0.57
C ALA A 47 5.64 -1.36 -0.44
N VAL A 48 5.58 -2.04 -1.59
CA VAL A 48 5.26 -3.47 -1.68
C VAL A 48 6.39 -4.23 -2.34
N TRP A 49 6.59 -5.47 -1.92
CA TRP A 49 7.60 -6.39 -2.43
C TRP A 49 6.97 -7.75 -2.68
N SER A 50 7.49 -8.52 -3.62
CA SER A 50 7.06 -9.91 -3.84
C SER A 50 8.22 -10.86 -3.51
N ASN A 51 7.95 -11.93 -2.76
CA ASN A 51 8.90 -13.02 -2.56
C ASN A 51 8.93 -14.00 -3.74
N ASP A 52 7.93 -13.95 -4.61
CA ASP A 52 7.87 -14.68 -5.86
C ASP A 52 8.25 -13.73 -7.03
N PRO A 53 9.35 -14.00 -7.75
CA PRO A 53 9.79 -13.18 -8.88
C PRO A 53 8.83 -13.20 -10.08
N GLU A 54 7.92 -14.17 -10.16
CA GLU A 54 6.90 -14.25 -11.21
C GLU A 54 5.68 -13.36 -10.90
N VAL A 55 5.57 -12.83 -9.68
CA VAL A 55 4.43 -12.00 -9.23
C VAL A 55 4.81 -10.52 -9.16
N ASP A 56 4.13 -9.69 -9.96
CA ASP A 56 4.27 -8.22 -9.87
C ASP A 56 3.48 -7.67 -8.68
N SER A 57 4.19 -7.34 -7.60
CA SER A 57 3.60 -6.82 -6.35
C SER A 57 2.72 -5.58 -6.56
N VAL A 58 3.10 -4.67 -7.47
CA VAL A 58 2.30 -3.47 -7.76
C VAL A 58 1.02 -3.83 -8.51
N GLY A 59 1.13 -4.66 -9.56
CA GLY A 59 -0.02 -5.14 -10.33
C GLY A 59 -1.03 -5.92 -9.49
N ALA A 60 -0.55 -6.79 -8.59
CA ALA A 60 -1.39 -7.52 -7.64
C ALA A 60 -2.22 -6.57 -6.76
N CYS A 61 -1.60 -5.52 -6.25
CA CYS A 61 -2.25 -4.50 -5.42
C CYS A 61 -3.25 -3.62 -6.20
N ILE A 62 -2.98 -3.34 -7.48
CA ILE A 62 -3.87 -2.54 -8.33
C ILE A 62 -5.10 -3.37 -8.74
N GLY A 63 -4.88 -4.64 -9.10
CA GLY A 63 -5.90 -5.55 -9.60
C GLY A 63 -6.39 -5.24 -11.02
N PRO A 64 -7.25 -6.09 -11.60
CA PRO A 64 -7.72 -5.94 -12.97
C PRO A 64 -8.42 -4.60 -13.20
N ARG A 65 -7.89 -3.77 -14.11
CA ARG A 65 -8.40 -2.41 -14.39
C ARG A 65 -8.46 -1.50 -13.16
N GLY A 66 -7.64 -1.77 -12.14
CA GLY A 66 -7.61 -0.98 -10.91
C GLY A 66 -8.76 -1.29 -9.94
N SER A 67 -9.45 -2.42 -10.08
CA SER A 67 -10.62 -2.72 -9.25
C SER A 67 -10.29 -2.78 -7.77
N ARG A 68 -9.20 -3.45 -7.39
CA ARG A 68 -8.80 -3.66 -5.99
C ARG A 68 -8.45 -2.34 -5.32
N ILE A 69 -7.60 -1.55 -5.97
CA ILE A 69 -7.21 -0.24 -5.44
C ILE A 69 -8.40 0.73 -5.35
N GLN A 70 -9.35 0.67 -6.30
CA GLN A 70 -10.56 1.51 -6.24
C GLN A 70 -11.46 1.15 -5.05
N THR A 71 -11.61 -0.14 -4.72
CA THR A 71 -12.34 -0.58 -3.53
C THR A 71 -11.73 0.04 -2.27
N ILE A 72 -10.41 -0.11 -2.07
CA ILE A 72 -9.71 0.39 -0.89
C ILE A 72 -9.77 1.92 -0.80
N VAL A 73 -9.56 2.63 -1.93
CA VAL A 73 -9.70 4.09 -1.99
C VAL A 73 -11.12 4.54 -1.60
N GLY A 74 -12.15 3.78 -2.01
CA GLY A 74 -13.53 4.01 -1.62
C GLY A 74 -13.74 3.91 -0.10
N GLU A 75 -13.22 2.87 0.52
CA GLU A 75 -13.27 2.67 1.98
C GLU A 75 -12.54 3.78 2.75
N LEU A 76 -11.46 4.32 2.20
CA LEU A 76 -10.71 5.43 2.77
C LEU A 76 -11.23 6.82 2.36
N LYS A 77 -12.51 6.92 1.97
CA LYS A 77 -13.18 8.19 1.62
C LYS A 77 -12.45 8.99 0.54
N ASN A 78 -11.95 8.30 -0.48
CA ASN A 78 -11.20 8.85 -1.61
C ASN A 78 -9.80 9.40 -1.25
N GLU A 79 -9.20 8.92 -0.15
CA GLU A 79 -7.78 9.11 0.11
C GLU A 79 -6.95 8.59 -1.07
N LYS A 80 -6.00 9.39 -1.58
CA LYS A 80 -5.16 8.98 -2.71
C LYS A 80 -4.16 7.92 -2.25
N ILE A 81 -3.99 6.85 -3.02
CA ILE A 81 -3.02 5.81 -2.67
C ILE A 81 -2.01 5.65 -3.80
N ASP A 82 -0.74 5.83 -3.47
CA ASP A 82 0.40 5.59 -4.37
C ASP A 82 1.08 4.27 -3.96
N ILE A 83 1.04 3.27 -4.85
CA ILE A 83 1.68 1.96 -4.64
C ILE A 83 3.02 1.93 -5.38
N VAL A 84 4.10 1.60 -4.68
CA VAL A 84 5.44 1.56 -5.28
C VAL A 84 6.19 0.28 -4.94
N ARG A 85 7.10 -0.13 -5.81
CA ARG A 85 7.99 -1.25 -5.53
C ARG A 85 9.00 -0.85 -4.46
N TYR A 86 9.05 -1.67 -3.42
CA TYR A 86 10.18 -1.71 -2.50
C TYR A 86 11.41 -2.29 -3.21
N SER A 87 12.59 -1.77 -2.85
CA SER A 87 13.88 -2.36 -3.21
C SER A 87 14.77 -2.37 -1.97
N GLU A 88 15.63 -3.38 -1.87
CA GLU A 88 16.69 -3.41 -0.86
C GLU A 88 17.81 -2.43 -1.21
N ASP A 89 17.98 -2.07 -2.49
CA ASP A 89 18.84 -0.96 -2.88
C ASP A 89 18.18 0.36 -2.47
N PRO A 90 18.77 1.13 -1.52
CA PRO A 90 18.20 2.37 -1.07
C PRO A 90 18.07 3.41 -2.20
N VAL A 91 18.94 3.40 -3.20
CA VAL A 91 18.87 4.34 -4.32
C VAL A 91 17.63 4.07 -5.15
N GLU A 92 17.43 2.82 -5.57
CA GLU A 92 16.23 2.40 -6.30
C GLU A 92 14.97 2.65 -5.49
N TYR A 93 15.00 2.34 -4.18
CA TYR A 93 13.84 2.54 -3.33
C TYR A 93 13.47 4.02 -3.17
N ILE A 94 14.45 4.93 -3.04
CA ILE A 94 14.22 6.38 -3.02
C ILE A 94 13.59 6.84 -4.34
N VAL A 95 14.10 6.38 -5.48
CA VAL A 95 13.54 6.72 -6.80
C VAL A 95 12.08 6.27 -6.88
N ASN A 96 11.79 5.03 -6.50
CA ASN A 96 10.43 4.48 -6.50
C ASN A 96 9.53 5.26 -5.54
N ALA A 97 10.00 5.57 -4.33
CA ALA A 97 9.26 6.32 -3.33
C ALA A 97 8.87 7.72 -3.80
N LEU A 98 9.63 8.35 -4.70
CA LEU A 98 9.31 9.68 -5.25
C LEU A 98 8.27 9.64 -6.38
N SER A 99 7.94 8.47 -6.93
CA SER A 99 6.86 8.31 -7.92
C SER A 99 5.55 8.94 -7.42
N PRO A 100 4.85 9.77 -8.22
CA PRO A 100 5.00 9.96 -9.67
C PRO A 100 5.94 11.10 -10.10
N ALA A 101 6.70 11.70 -9.19
CA ALA A 101 7.64 12.77 -9.54
C ALA A 101 8.80 12.22 -10.39
N ARG A 102 9.35 13.07 -11.26
CA ARG A 102 10.56 12.74 -12.02
C ARG A 102 11.79 13.02 -11.16
N VAL A 103 12.67 12.03 -11.04
CA VAL A 103 13.91 12.13 -10.28
C VAL A 103 15.05 12.50 -11.24
N VAL A 104 15.86 13.51 -10.87
CA VAL A 104 17.01 13.97 -11.67
C VAL A 104 18.31 13.32 -11.20
N SER A 105 18.48 13.20 -9.88
CA SER A 105 19.60 12.54 -9.22
C SER A 105 19.19 12.09 -7.83
N VAL A 106 19.83 11.04 -7.34
CA VAL A 106 19.77 10.55 -5.95
C VAL A 106 21.17 10.49 -5.39
#